data_AF-A0A843XDM4-F1
#
_entry.id   AF-A0A843XDM4-F1
#
_cell.length_a   1.000
_cell.length_b   1.000
_cell.length_c   1.000
_cell.angle_alpha   90.00
_cell.angle_beta   90.00
_cell.angle_gamma   90.00
#
_symmetry.space_group_name_H-M   'P 1'
#
loop_
_entity.id
_entity.type
_entity.pdbx_description
1 polymer ?
#
loop_
_entity_poly.entity_id
_entity_poly.type
_entity_poly.pdbx_seq_one_letter_code
_entity_poly.pdbx_strand_id
1 'polypeptide(L)'
;MNDARGAGQALINKLLDTCLLESGTVSCTVKMHDAVRDMALWINRHEYNKVDGFLARDSIIRREDREHIKRIHLWDNDLEEDARFNPDVILSCSSNRTLLLISVRGLRPPILQGIASGSMKSTLRVLDLSRSDTRGELPAEVGLMAELRFLDLSSTGITSLPKELGNLVKLRQLILRYTLVLEQIPQEAIAGLRSLQVLDMSGSVYDWEADPRGEDGGRQLELGDLEAGLPRLEELHIQLGTPRALERFLNSDKLCSRTRGLSLKRRHRSQNEGPPLYGEGGSLFWRVFSRMGGSLKTLELHGDDAHPWEGGLRISLDQLPLLEDLGVFSFRSERMPEVVLVGSNFTPRSSSSIVRLSEFTMFNCDGLKMLKLVGAFPCLQEIYLGNCSTMEELALDEGVAAGIAEEGTQDDAGLLDRYCPMLRKILNTRGAFLCFREAANRLVHGGRGQIINVTSSVVGSLRPGYAAYTASKAAVEAMTKILAKELRGMQITANSVAPGPVATDMFFAGKSEEDVRRSVNEGIEYLESMNTLHGIIPRPEHYA
;
A
#
# COMPACT_ATOMS: atom_id res chain seq x y z
N MET A 1 -2.01 -18.37 13.06
CA MET A 1 -2.73 -17.72 11.93
C MET A 1 -2.21 -16.32 11.62
N ASN A 2 -1.45 -15.69 12.53
CA ASN A 2 -0.34 -14.78 12.16
C ASN A 2 0.48 -15.31 10.96
N ASP A 3 0.53 -16.62 10.74
CA ASP A 3 1.17 -17.24 9.57
C ASP A 3 0.53 -16.96 8.21
N ALA A 4 -0.80 -16.80 8.05
CA ALA A 4 -1.37 -16.74 6.68
C ALA A 4 -1.26 -15.34 6.07
N ARG A 5 -1.69 -14.30 6.81
CA ARG A 5 -1.52 -12.90 6.40
C ARG A 5 -0.05 -12.49 6.47
N GLY A 6 0.65 -12.90 7.51
CA GLY A 6 2.10 -12.74 7.63
C GLY A 6 2.87 -13.44 6.52
N ALA A 7 2.53 -14.69 6.15
CA ALA A 7 3.17 -15.36 5.01
C ALA A 7 2.77 -14.76 3.67
N GLY A 8 1.54 -14.27 3.51
CA GLY A 8 1.12 -13.56 2.31
C GLY A 8 1.93 -12.28 2.13
N GLN A 9 2.02 -11.44 3.17
CA GLN A 9 2.85 -10.24 3.15
C GLN A 9 4.34 -10.58 2.99
N ALA A 10 4.84 -11.61 3.68
CA ALA A 10 6.22 -12.06 3.52
C ALA A 10 6.50 -12.57 2.10
N LEU A 11 5.53 -13.20 1.45
CA LEU A 11 5.63 -13.61 0.05
C LEU A 11 5.67 -12.40 -0.86
N ILE A 12 4.78 -11.41 -0.68
CA ILE A 12 4.79 -10.16 -1.44
C ILE A 12 6.12 -9.42 -1.23
N ASN A 13 6.56 -9.27 0.01
CA ASN A 13 7.85 -8.65 0.36
C ASN A 13 9.01 -9.41 -0.29
N LYS A 14 8.97 -10.75 -0.29
CA LYS A 14 9.98 -11.57 -0.97
C LYS A 14 9.96 -11.37 -2.49
N LEU A 15 8.77 -11.20 -3.08
CA LEU A 15 8.62 -10.89 -4.51
C LEU A 15 9.11 -9.48 -4.85
N LEU A 16 8.90 -8.51 -3.96
CA LEU A 16 9.48 -7.16 -4.05
C LEU A 16 11.01 -7.19 -3.90
N ASP A 17 11.53 -7.93 -2.91
CA ASP A 17 12.95 -8.13 -2.65
C ASP A 17 13.69 -8.82 -3.82
N THR A 18 12.95 -9.65 -4.56
CA THR A 18 13.45 -10.34 -5.76
C THR A 18 13.17 -9.58 -7.06
N CYS A 19 12.60 -8.38 -6.96
CA CYS A 19 12.26 -7.51 -8.09
C CYS A 19 11.32 -8.17 -9.12
N LEU A 20 10.55 -9.17 -8.70
CA LEU A 20 9.47 -9.76 -9.51
C LEU A 20 8.17 -8.96 -9.40
N LEU A 21 8.03 -8.22 -8.30
CA LEU A 21 7.04 -7.18 -8.12
C LEU A 21 7.76 -5.85 -7.88
N GLU A 22 7.08 -4.76 -8.19
CA GLU A 22 7.47 -3.40 -7.88
C GLU A 22 6.38 -2.79 -6.99
N SER A 23 6.74 -1.91 -6.05
CA SER A 23 5.74 -1.11 -5.35
C SER A 23 4.98 -0.27 -6.38
N GLY A 24 3.65 -0.22 -6.24
CA GLY A 24 2.76 0.53 -7.11
C GLY A 24 2.86 2.04 -6.90
N THR A 25 1.91 2.77 -7.47
CA THR A 25 1.84 4.24 -7.35
C THR A 25 1.22 4.70 -6.03
N VAL A 26 0.44 3.84 -5.37
CA VAL A 26 -0.19 4.10 -4.07
C VAL A 26 0.46 3.19 -3.02
N SER A 27 0.75 3.72 -1.83
CA SER A 27 1.15 2.90 -0.67
C SER A 27 0.13 1.78 -0.50
N CYS A 28 0.59 0.54 -0.28
CA CYS A 28 -0.20 -0.72 -0.30
C CYS A 28 -0.51 -1.38 -1.66
N THR A 29 -0.10 -0.81 -2.81
CA THR A 29 -0.22 -1.50 -4.11
C THR A 29 1.11 -2.07 -4.59
N VAL A 30 1.06 -3.15 -5.37
CA VAL A 30 2.20 -3.71 -6.09
C VAL A 30 1.83 -3.89 -7.56
N LYS A 31 2.81 -3.76 -8.43
CA LYS A 31 2.67 -3.98 -9.87
C LYS A 31 3.75 -4.95 -10.36
N MET A 32 3.51 -5.55 -11.51
CA MET A 32 4.47 -6.40 -12.19
C MET A 32 4.90 -5.72 -13.48
N HIS A 33 6.20 -5.70 -13.76
CA HIS A 33 6.70 -5.20 -15.04
C HIS A 33 6.17 -6.06 -16.20
N ASP A 34 5.84 -5.45 -17.35
CA ASP A 34 5.23 -6.15 -18.49
C ASP A 34 6.02 -7.39 -18.93
N ALA A 35 7.35 -7.29 -19.05
CA ALA A 35 8.20 -8.44 -19.37
C ALA A 35 8.12 -9.60 -18.35
N VAL A 36 7.99 -9.29 -17.05
CA VAL A 36 7.84 -10.30 -15.99
C VAL A 36 6.45 -10.93 -16.07
N ARG A 37 5.42 -10.12 -16.36
CA ARG A 37 4.06 -10.60 -16.62
C ARG A 37 4.02 -11.53 -17.82
N ASP A 38 4.60 -11.12 -18.95
CA ASP A 38 4.59 -11.92 -20.17
C ASP A 38 5.38 -13.23 -20.00
N MET A 39 6.48 -13.20 -19.25
CA MET A 39 7.19 -14.41 -18.84
C MET A 39 6.29 -15.32 -17.98
N ALA A 40 5.58 -14.77 -17.01
CA ALA A 40 4.66 -15.54 -16.16
C ALA A 40 3.50 -16.14 -16.98
N LEU A 41 2.93 -15.40 -17.93
CA LEU A 41 1.91 -15.88 -18.86
C LEU A 41 2.47 -16.96 -19.78
N TRP A 42 3.70 -16.79 -20.27
CA TRP A 42 4.39 -17.77 -21.12
C TRP A 42 4.70 -19.08 -20.38
N ILE A 43 5.12 -19.01 -19.12
CA ILE A 43 5.29 -20.20 -18.26
C ILE A 43 3.94 -20.91 -18.11
N ASN A 44 2.87 -20.15 -17.88
CA ASN A 44 1.53 -20.69 -17.71
C ASN A 44 0.85 -21.10 -19.02
N ARG A 45 1.38 -20.77 -20.21
CA ARG A 45 0.74 -21.01 -21.52
C ARG A 45 0.36 -22.48 -21.81
N HIS A 46 1.07 -23.43 -21.18
CA HIS A 46 0.78 -24.86 -21.28
C HIS A 46 -0.08 -25.41 -20.12
N GLU A 47 -0.35 -24.58 -19.10
CA GLU A 47 -1.14 -24.92 -17.91
C GLU A 47 -2.45 -24.12 -17.79
N TYR A 48 -2.81 -23.27 -18.76
CA TYR A 48 -4.05 -22.46 -18.73
C TYR A 48 -5.32 -23.27 -18.43
N ASN A 49 -5.32 -24.58 -18.71
CA ASN A 49 -6.47 -25.47 -18.45
C ASN A 49 -6.30 -26.35 -17.19
N LYS A 50 -5.22 -26.20 -16.41
CA LYS A 50 -4.93 -27.02 -15.22
C LYS A 50 -4.50 -26.23 -13.97
N VAL A 51 -4.26 -24.92 -14.05
CA VAL A 51 -4.07 -24.08 -12.86
C VAL A 51 -5.40 -23.90 -12.13
N ASP A 52 -5.82 -24.93 -11.42
CA ASP A 52 -6.64 -24.87 -10.21
C ASP A 52 -7.94 -24.03 -10.31
N GLY A 53 -8.60 -24.07 -11.48
CA GLY A 53 -9.93 -23.51 -11.72
C GLY A 53 -10.03 -22.00 -11.54
N PHE A 54 -9.17 -21.23 -12.22
CA PHE A 54 -9.19 -19.76 -12.19
C PHE A 54 -9.95 -19.18 -13.39
N LEU A 55 -10.85 -18.24 -13.15
CA LEU A 55 -11.56 -17.47 -14.17
C LEU A 55 -11.11 -16.00 -14.16
N ALA A 56 -10.64 -15.52 -15.31
CA ALA A 56 -10.37 -14.10 -15.58
C ALA A 56 -11.26 -13.56 -16.73
N ARG A 57 -11.43 -12.23 -16.78
CA ARG A 57 -12.28 -11.44 -17.71
C ARG A 57 -12.46 -12.02 -19.12
N ASP A 58 -11.37 -12.38 -19.81
CA ASP A 58 -11.40 -12.77 -21.23
C ASP A 58 -11.61 -14.28 -21.48
N SER A 59 -11.91 -15.06 -20.44
CA SER A 59 -12.02 -16.51 -20.57
C SER A 59 -13.42 -16.89 -21.05
N ILE A 60 -13.53 -17.45 -22.26
CA ILE A 60 -14.76 -18.10 -22.71
C ILE A 60 -14.93 -19.40 -21.90
N ILE A 61 -15.85 -19.41 -20.93
CA ILE A 61 -16.08 -20.60 -20.11
C ILE A 61 -17.14 -21.50 -20.73
N ARG A 62 -16.75 -22.73 -21.05
CA ARG A 62 -17.71 -23.78 -21.43
C ARG A 62 -18.50 -24.20 -20.19
N ARG A 63 -19.79 -24.54 -20.37
CA ARG A 63 -20.67 -24.95 -19.25
C ARG A 63 -20.09 -26.10 -18.41
N GLU A 64 -19.41 -27.03 -19.06
CA GLU A 64 -18.77 -28.21 -18.44
C GLU A 64 -17.61 -27.86 -17.49
N ASP A 65 -16.90 -26.76 -17.71
CA ASP A 65 -15.73 -26.38 -16.90
C ASP A 65 -16.10 -25.60 -15.62
N ARG A 66 -17.36 -25.15 -15.50
CA ARG A 66 -17.83 -24.27 -14.43
C ARG A 66 -17.78 -24.90 -13.04
N GLU A 67 -17.96 -26.22 -12.97
CA GLU A 67 -17.91 -26.97 -11.71
C GLU A 67 -16.50 -27.09 -11.14
N HIS A 68 -15.47 -26.81 -11.93
CA HIS A 68 -14.07 -26.86 -11.50
C HIS A 68 -13.51 -25.49 -11.11
N ILE A 69 -14.24 -24.40 -11.36
CA ILE A 69 -13.80 -23.04 -11.07
C ILE A 69 -13.84 -22.81 -9.56
N LYS A 70 -12.66 -22.70 -8.96
CA LYS A 70 -12.47 -22.41 -7.53
C LYS A 70 -12.26 -20.92 -7.27
N ARG A 71 -11.82 -20.16 -8.26
CA ARG A 71 -11.44 -18.75 -8.10
C ARG A 71 -11.93 -17.93 -9.29
N ILE A 72 -12.61 -16.83 -9.02
CA ILE A 72 -13.10 -15.89 -10.03
C ILE A 72 -12.56 -14.51 -9.66
N HIS A 73 -12.01 -13.81 -10.64
CA HIS A 73 -11.52 -12.46 -10.47
C HIS A 73 -11.97 -11.58 -11.62
N LEU A 74 -12.63 -10.47 -11.27
CA LEU A 74 -13.21 -9.51 -12.20
C LEU A 74 -12.82 -8.08 -11.82
N TRP A 75 -11.54 -7.78 -11.72
CA TRP A 75 -11.09 -6.39 -11.47
C TRP A 75 -11.47 -5.42 -12.59
N ASP A 76 -11.94 -4.23 -12.22
CA ASP A 76 -12.16 -3.08 -13.13
C ASP A 76 -13.10 -3.46 -14.28
N ASN A 77 -14.17 -4.18 -13.94
CA ASN A 77 -15.21 -4.58 -14.88
C ASN A 77 -16.45 -3.72 -14.73
N ASP A 78 -17.11 -3.51 -15.87
CA ASP A 78 -18.43 -2.91 -15.92
C ASP A 78 -19.43 -3.96 -16.38
N LEU A 79 -20.27 -4.41 -15.45
CA LEU A 79 -21.31 -5.41 -15.73
C LEU A 79 -22.51 -4.81 -16.48
N GLU A 80 -22.63 -3.48 -16.58
CA GLU A 80 -23.72 -2.81 -17.31
C GLU A 80 -23.37 -2.59 -18.79
N GLU A 81 -22.11 -2.30 -19.11
CA GLU A 81 -21.68 -2.04 -20.50
C GLU A 81 -21.16 -3.28 -21.25
N ASP A 82 -20.66 -4.31 -20.55
CA ASP A 82 -20.05 -5.47 -21.22
C ASP A 82 -21.09 -6.53 -21.62
N ALA A 83 -21.69 -6.35 -22.80
CA ALA A 83 -22.63 -7.32 -23.39
C ALA A 83 -22.04 -8.73 -23.62
N ARG A 84 -20.70 -8.90 -23.52
CA ARG A 84 -20.05 -10.22 -23.66
C ARG A 84 -19.97 -10.98 -22.34
N PHE A 85 -20.15 -10.31 -21.21
CA PHE A 85 -20.07 -10.93 -19.90
C PHE A 85 -21.47 -11.19 -19.34
N ASN A 86 -21.86 -12.47 -19.22
CA ASN A 86 -23.11 -12.83 -18.57
C ASN A 86 -22.87 -13.10 -17.06
N PRO A 87 -23.43 -12.29 -16.15
CA PRO A 87 -23.32 -12.50 -14.69
C PRO A 87 -23.82 -13.87 -14.22
N ASP A 88 -24.75 -14.51 -14.95
CA ASP A 88 -25.23 -15.87 -14.65
C ASP A 88 -24.10 -16.91 -14.63
N VAL A 89 -23.02 -16.65 -15.37
CA VAL A 89 -21.83 -17.50 -15.36
C VAL A 89 -21.25 -17.59 -13.96
N ILE A 90 -21.12 -16.45 -13.27
CA ILE A 90 -20.66 -16.38 -11.88
C ILE A 90 -21.59 -17.24 -11.02
N LEU A 91 -22.91 -17.01 -11.12
CA LEU A 91 -23.94 -17.70 -10.31
C LEU A 91 -23.93 -19.22 -10.46
N SER A 92 -23.50 -19.73 -11.62
CA SER A 92 -23.42 -21.16 -11.93
C SER A 92 -22.14 -21.88 -11.45
N CYS A 93 -21.14 -21.16 -10.93
CA CYS A 93 -19.84 -21.75 -10.53
C CYS A 93 -19.88 -22.34 -9.11
N SER A 94 -20.53 -23.49 -8.93
CA SER A 94 -20.82 -24.11 -7.63
C SER A 94 -19.62 -24.41 -6.72
N SER A 95 -18.41 -24.61 -7.27
CA SER A 95 -17.20 -24.95 -6.50
C SER A 95 -16.36 -23.74 -6.08
N ASN A 96 -16.84 -22.52 -6.34
CA ASN A 96 -16.05 -21.33 -6.09
C ASN A 96 -15.75 -21.13 -4.59
N ARG A 97 -14.48 -20.86 -4.29
CA ARG A 97 -13.96 -20.57 -2.94
C ARG A 97 -13.51 -19.13 -2.80
N THR A 98 -13.17 -18.46 -3.90
CA THR A 98 -12.65 -17.09 -3.92
C THR A 98 -13.32 -16.32 -5.06
N LEU A 99 -14.06 -15.29 -4.70
CA LEU A 99 -14.72 -14.38 -5.61
C LEU A 99 -14.22 -12.97 -5.34
N LEU A 100 -13.47 -12.42 -6.29
CA LEU A 100 -12.84 -11.11 -6.20
C LEU A 100 -13.48 -10.19 -7.24
N LEU A 101 -14.37 -9.31 -6.77
CA LEU A 101 -15.13 -8.34 -7.54
C LEU A 101 -14.67 -6.95 -7.11
N ILE A 102 -13.43 -6.60 -7.47
CA ILE A 102 -12.77 -5.37 -7.06
C ILE A 102 -13.03 -4.30 -8.12
N SER A 103 -13.47 -3.11 -7.72
CA SER A 103 -13.70 -1.98 -8.64
C SER A 103 -14.67 -2.35 -9.77
N VAL A 104 -15.72 -3.11 -9.43
CA VAL A 104 -16.76 -3.54 -10.36
C VAL A 104 -17.93 -2.56 -10.33
N ARG A 105 -18.35 -2.13 -11.52
CA ARG A 105 -19.57 -1.35 -11.73
C ARG A 105 -20.73 -2.27 -12.10
N GLY A 106 -21.95 -1.88 -11.73
CA GLY A 106 -23.15 -2.62 -12.11
C GLY A 106 -23.48 -3.84 -11.23
N LEU A 107 -22.89 -3.96 -10.02
CA LEU A 107 -23.27 -4.98 -9.03
C LEU A 107 -24.62 -4.65 -8.37
N ARG A 108 -25.69 -4.72 -9.17
CA ARG A 108 -27.06 -4.46 -8.71
C ARG A 108 -27.47 -5.48 -7.63
N PRO A 109 -28.39 -5.12 -6.72
CA PRO A 109 -28.85 -6.00 -5.64
C PRO A 109 -29.24 -7.43 -6.09
N PRO A 110 -29.90 -7.66 -7.24
CA PRO A 110 -30.22 -9.03 -7.69
C PRO A 110 -28.99 -9.90 -7.96
N ILE A 111 -27.89 -9.31 -8.43
CA ILE A 111 -26.63 -10.06 -8.69
C ILE A 111 -25.98 -10.43 -7.35
N LEU A 112 -25.88 -9.47 -6.42
CA LEU A 112 -25.35 -9.72 -5.08
C LEU A 112 -26.19 -10.75 -4.34
N GLN A 113 -27.53 -10.64 -4.42
CA GLN A 113 -28.47 -11.61 -3.87
C GLN A 113 -28.29 -12.98 -4.52
N GLY A 114 -28.12 -13.04 -5.85
CA GLY A 114 -27.85 -14.28 -6.58
C GLY A 114 -26.53 -14.94 -6.15
N ILE A 115 -25.47 -14.16 -5.95
CA ILE A 115 -24.18 -14.66 -5.47
C ILE A 115 -24.35 -15.25 -4.06
N ALA A 116 -25.06 -14.54 -3.18
CA ALA A 116 -25.24 -14.90 -1.78
C ALA A 116 -26.24 -16.07 -1.57
N SER A 117 -27.27 -16.19 -2.40
CA SER A 117 -28.31 -17.23 -2.30
C SER A 117 -28.06 -18.45 -3.19
N GLY A 118 -27.19 -18.30 -4.19
CA GLY A 118 -26.96 -19.27 -5.26
C GLY A 118 -26.11 -20.48 -4.85
N SER A 119 -25.53 -21.13 -5.87
CA SER A 119 -24.82 -22.40 -5.73
C SER A 119 -23.56 -22.32 -4.85
N MET A 120 -22.93 -21.15 -4.77
CA MET A 120 -21.64 -20.92 -4.07
C MET A 120 -21.76 -20.66 -2.57
N LYS A 121 -22.97 -20.47 -2.02
CA LYS A 121 -23.16 -20.10 -0.61
C LYS A 121 -22.49 -21.08 0.38
N SER A 122 -22.37 -22.35 -0.01
CA SER A 122 -21.78 -23.40 0.83
C SER A 122 -20.28 -23.62 0.61
N THR A 123 -19.67 -22.93 -0.36
CA THR A 123 -18.27 -23.16 -0.75
C THR A 123 -17.41 -21.91 -0.63
N LEU A 124 -18.01 -20.73 -0.76
CA LEU A 124 -17.29 -19.45 -0.81
C LEU A 124 -16.61 -19.16 0.52
N ARG A 125 -15.31 -18.83 0.48
CA ARG A 125 -14.47 -18.53 1.64
C ARG A 125 -13.94 -17.10 1.63
N VAL A 126 -13.77 -16.53 0.45
CA VAL A 126 -13.24 -15.18 0.24
C VAL A 126 -14.19 -14.46 -0.71
N LEU A 127 -14.76 -13.36 -0.24
CA LEU A 127 -15.54 -12.43 -1.04
C LEU A 127 -14.93 -11.04 -0.89
N ASP A 128 -14.50 -10.47 -2.00
CA ASP A 128 -14.00 -9.09 -2.06
C ASP A 128 -14.90 -8.30 -3.01
N LEU A 129 -15.57 -7.28 -2.46
CA LEU A 129 -16.42 -6.34 -3.19
C LEU A 129 -15.81 -4.92 -3.16
N SER A 130 -14.55 -4.78 -2.77
CA SER A 130 -13.94 -3.48 -2.51
C SER A 130 -13.97 -2.58 -3.75
N ARG A 131 -14.20 -1.28 -3.53
CA ARG A 131 -14.32 -0.23 -4.56
C ARG A 131 -15.44 -0.47 -5.59
N SER A 132 -16.34 -1.41 -5.33
CA SER A 132 -17.47 -1.69 -6.22
C SER A 132 -18.72 -0.91 -5.81
N ASP A 133 -19.55 -0.59 -6.80
CA ASP A 133 -20.84 0.06 -6.55
C ASP A 133 -21.89 -0.98 -6.13
N THR A 134 -22.10 -1.11 -4.81
CA THR A 134 -23.13 -1.97 -4.22
C THR A 134 -24.51 -1.30 -4.09
N ARG A 135 -24.66 -0.05 -4.56
CA ARG A 135 -25.90 0.76 -4.46
C ARG A 135 -26.51 0.83 -3.05
N GLY A 136 -25.67 0.85 -2.02
CA GLY A 136 -26.08 1.14 -0.64
C GLY A 136 -26.36 -0.07 0.24
N GLU A 137 -26.71 -1.23 -0.31
CA GLU A 137 -27.17 -2.36 0.51
C GLU A 137 -26.39 -3.65 0.24
N LEU A 138 -26.03 -4.34 1.33
CA LEU A 138 -25.58 -5.73 1.27
C LEU A 138 -26.78 -6.63 1.59
N PRO A 139 -27.16 -7.57 0.72
CA PRO A 139 -28.37 -8.38 0.89
C PRO A 139 -28.30 -9.27 2.12
N ALA A 140 -29.45 -9.50 2.79
CA ALA A 140 -29.56 -10.37 3.97
C ALA A 140 -29.07 -11.81 3.69
N GLU A 141 -29.18 -12.26 2.44
CA GLU A 141 -28.68 -13.56 1.97
C GLU A 141 -27.17 -13.72 2.14
N VAL A 142 -26.41 -12.63 2.38
CA VAL A 142 -24.99 -12.71 2.75
C VAL A 142 -24.78 -13.66 3.93
N GLY A 143 -25.74 -13.70 4.87
CA GLY A 143 -25.72 -14.58 6.04
C GLY A 143 -25.85 -16.08 5.72
N LEU A 144 -26.21 -16.45 4.49
CA LEU A 144 -26.27 -17.85 4.05
C LEU A 144 -24.88 -18.43 3.72
N MET A 145 -23.85 -17.59 3.60
CA MET A 145 -22.51 -17.99 3.18
C MET A 145 -21.69 -18.62 4.32
N ALA A 146 -22.13 -19.76 4.84
CA ALA A 146 -21.62 -20.35 6.09
C ALA A 146 -20.12 -20.70 6.11
N GLU A 147 -19.47 -20.82 4.94
CA GLU A 147 -18.03 -21.08 4.83
C GLU A 147 -17.16 -19.82 4.73
N LEU A 148 -17.77 -18.62 4.67
CA LEU A 148 -17.06 -17.37 4.44
C LEU A 148 -16.08 -17.08 5.59
N ARG A 149 -14.85 -16.69 5.22
CA ARG A 149 -13.73 -16.40 6.15
C ARG A 149 -13.20 -14.99 5.99
N PHE A 150 -13.34 -14.41 4.81
CA PHE A 150 -12.89 -13.07 4.46
C PHE A 150 -13.99 -12.36 3.68
N LEU A 151 -14.36 -11.17 4.15
CA LEU A 151 -15.27 -10.26 3.48
C LEU A 151 -14.64 -8.86 3.46
N ASP A 152 -14.45 -8.32 2.26
CA ASP A 152 -13.99 -6.95 2.06
C ASP A 152 -15.07 -6.13 1.36
N LEU A 153 -15.47 -5.03 2.00
CA LEU A 153 -16.45 -4.05 1.53
C LEU A 153 -15.83 -2.64 1.48
N SER A 154 -14.50 -2.55 1.48
CA SER A 154 -13.78 -1.28 1.55
C SER A 154 -14.14 -0.37 0.38
N SER A 155 -14.28 0.93 0.65
CA SER A 155 -14.58 1.94 -0.36
C SER A 155 -15.83 1.62 -1.20
N THR A 156 -16.80 0.91 -0.63
CA THR A 156 -18.13 0.73 -1.23
C THR A 156 -19.09 1.80 -0.73
N GLY A 157 -20.18 2.04 -1.46
CA GLY A 157 -21.23 2.96 -1.07
C GLY A 157 -22.22 2.41 -0.04
N ILE A 158 -21.85 1.38 0.72
CA ILE A 158 -22.74 0.69 1.67
C ILE A 158 -23.18 1.62 2.82
N THR A 159 -24.49 1.69 3.06
CA THR A 159 -25.08 2.54 4.10
C THR A 159 -25.46 1.76 5.36
N SER A 160 -25.76 0.46 5.21
CA SER A 160 -26.10 -0.43 6.31
C SER A 160 -25.53 -1.84 6.14
N LEU A 161 -25.25 -2.52 7.26
CA LEU A 161 -24.98 -3.97 7.26
C LEU A 161 -26.26 -4.75 7.64
N PRO A 162 -26.56 -5.89 6.99
CA PRO A 162 -27.69 -6.73 7.39
C PRO A 162 -27.38 -7.47 8.70
N LYS A 163 -28.38 -7.59 9.59
CA LYS A 163 -28.24 -8.35 10.85
C LYS A 163 -27.85 -9.82 10.62
N GLU A 164 -28.25 -10.39 9.48
CA GLU A 164 -27.93 -11.75 9.05
C GLU A 164 -26.43 -11.97 8.84
N LEU A 165 -25.62 -10.90 8.70
CA LEU A 165 -24.16 -11.00 8.67
C LEU A 165 -23.63 -11.75 9.90
N GLY A 166 -24.29 -11.62 11.05
CA GLY A 166 -23.96 -12.34 12.28
C GLY A 166 -24.01 -13.87 12.16
N ASN A 167 -24.66 -14.42 11.13
CA ASN A 167 -24.69 -15.86 10.88
C ASN A 167 -23.35 -16.42 10.38
N LEU A 168 -22.42 -15.56 9.96
CA LEU A 168 -21.12 -15.94 9.41
C LEU A 168 -20.11 -16.33 10.51
N VAL A 169 -20.41 -17.39 11.25
CA VAL A 169 -19.63 -17.85 12.42
C VAL A 169 -18.18 -18.28 12.10
N LYS A 170 -17.85 -18.50 10.82
CA LYS A 170 -16.50 -18.81 10.33
C LYS A 170 -15.74 -17.59 9.82
N LEU A 171 -16.38 -16.42 9.75
CA LEU A 171 -15.76 -15.19 9.29
C LEU A 171 -14.59 -14.84 10.22
N ARG A 172 -13.44 -14.53 9.63
CA ARG A 172 -12.20 -14.20 10.34
C ARG A 172 -11.78 -12.77 10.10
N GLN A 173 -12.07 -12.23 8.93
CA GLN A 173 -11.72 -10.86 8.58
C GLN A 173 -12.92 -10.17 7.94
N LEU A 174 -13.27 -9.02 8.50
CA LEU A 174 -14.26 -8.10 7.96
C LEU A 174 -13.58 -6.75 7.77
N ILE A 175 -13.46 -6.33 6.51
CA ILE A 175 -12.78 -5.10 6.13
C ILE A 175 -13.84 -4.11 5.59
N LEU A 176 -13.92 -2.96 6.24
CA LEU A 176 -14.88 -1.87 6.05
C LEU A 176 -14.14 -0.53 5.89
N ARG A 177 -12.95 -0.54 5.27
CA ARG A 177 -12.13 0.67 5.17
C ARG A 177 -12.79 1.69 4.27
N TYR A 178 -12.74 2.97 4.66
CA TYR A 178 -13.27 4.08 3.86
C TYR A 178 -14.73 3.87 3.37
N THR A 179 -15.58 3.23 4.17
CA THR A 179 -17.03 3.20 3.94
C THR A 179 -17.63 4.51 4.47
N LEU A 180 -17.50 5.57 3.66
CA LEU A 180 -17.77 6.96 4.06
C LEU A 180 -19.26 7.29 4.29
N VAL A 181 -20.16 6.39 3.92
CA VAL A 181 -21.61 6.55 4.06
C VAL A 181 -22.24 5.44 4.91
N LEU A 182 -21.43 4.59 5.57
CA LEU A 182 -21.91 3.56 6.47
C LEU A 182 -22.41 4.20 7.77
N GLU A 183 -23.73 4.21 7.95
CA GLU A 183 -24.38 4.85 9.10
C GLU A 183 -24.99 3.85 10.06
N GLN A 184 -25.42 2.68 9.57
CA GLN A 184 -26.14 1.69 10.37
C GLN A 184 -25.40 0.36 10.42
N ILE A 185 -25.09 -0.10 11.63
CA ILE A 185 -24.53 -1.42 11.86
C ILE A 185 -25.36 -2.05 12.99
N PRO A 186 -26.32 -2.94 12.68
CA PRO A 186 -27.07 -3.67 13.69
C PRO A 186 -26.12 -4.44 14.60
N GLN A 187 -26.38 -4.41 15.90
CA GLN A 187 -25.57 -5.10 16.91
C GLN A 187 -25.39 -6.59 16.55
N GLU A 188 -26.45 -7.23 16.07
CA GLU A 188 -26.49 -8.65 15.72
C GLU A 188 -25.56 -8.98 14.55
N ALA A 189 -25.33 -8.03 13.63
CA ALA A 189 -24.45 -8.21 12.48
C ALA A 189 -23.01 -8.52 12.91
N ILE A 190 -22.58 -7.98 14.06
CA ILE A 190 -21.22 -8.14 14.59
C ILE A 190 -21.19 -9.14 15.75
N ALA A 191 -22.16 -9.13 16.65
CA ALA A 191 -22.18 -10.00 17.83
C ALA A 191 -22.19 -11.51 17.48
N GLY A 192 -22.69 -11.87 16.30
CA GLY A 192 -22.67 -13.25 15.81
C GLY A 192 -21.31 -13.75 15.29
N LEU A 193 -20.36 -12.85 15.00
CA LEU A 193 -19.09 -13.15 14.33
C LEU A 193 -18.03 -13.75 15.28
N ARG A 194 -18.32 -14.89 15.90
CA ARG A 194 -17.50 -15.50 16.98
C ARG A 194 -16.07 -15.90 16.58
N SER A 195 -15.79 -16.05 15.28
CA SER A 195 -14.46 -16.37 14.76
C SER A 195 -13.69 -15.15 14.25
N LEU A 196 -14.25 -13.94 14.37
CA LEU A 196 -13.64 -12.73 13.82
C LEU A 196 -12.33 -12.43 14.56
N GLN A 197 -11.28 -12.24 13.77
CA GLN A 197 -9.92 -11.95 14.20
C GLN A 197 -9.50 -10.54 13.82
N VAL A 198 -9.93 -10.07 12.65
CA VAL A 198 -9.65 -8.72 12.15
C VAL A 198 -10.98 -8.03 11.87
N LEU A 199 -11.18 -6.89 12.51
CA LEU A 199 -12.22 -5.92 12.15
C LEU A 199 -11.50 -4.62 11.79
N ASP A 200 -11.62 -4.23 10.53
CA ASP A 200 -10.96 -3.03 10.03
C ASP A 200 -12.01 -2.02 9.58
N MET A 201 -12.18 -0.97 10.36
CA MET A 201 -13.12 0.13 10.13
C MET A 201 -12.36 1.46 9.95
N SER A 202 -11.09 1.43 9.55
CA SER A 202 -10.30 2.66 9.35
C SER A 202 -10.93 3.55 8.27
N GLY A 203 -11.03 4.85 8.52
CA GLY A 203 -11.66 5.77 7.57
C GLY A 203 -13.18 5.61 7.43
N SER A 204 -13.82 4.69 8.17
CA SER A 204 -15.28 4.65 8.25
C SER A 204 -15.77 5.78 9.16
N VAL A 205 -16.92 6.35 8.83
CA VAL A 205 -17.50 7.47 9.60
C VAL A 205 -18.57 7.03 10.58
N TYR A 206 -18.65 5.74 10.92
CA TYR A 206 -19.70 5.18 11.78
C TYR A 206 -19.80 5.93 13.14
N ASP A 207 -21.03 6.21 13.59
CA ASP A 207 -21.23 6.90 14.87
C ASP A 207 -21.21 5.91 16.03
N TRP A 208 -20.23 6.05 16.92
CA TRP A 208 -20.21 5.27 18.16
C TRP A 208 -21.11 5.86 19.25
N GLU A 209 -21.77 7.00 18.97
CA GLU A 209 -22.66 7.71 19.88
C GLU A 209 -24.03 8.04 19.26
N ALA A 210 -24.34 7.57 18.06
CA ALA A 210 -25.70 7.72 17.51
C ALA A 210 -26.73 7.03 18.41
N ASP A 211 -28.00 7.42 18.24
CA ASP A 211 -29.11 6.78 18.94
C ASP A 211 -28.99 5.26 18.79
N PRO A 212 -28.96 4.51 19.91
CA PRO A 212 -28.87 3.06 19.86
C PRO A 212 -30.06 2.44 19.12
N ARG A 213 -31.15 3.16 18.88
CA ARG A 213 -32.25 2.76 17.99
C ARG A 213 -31.96 3.27 16.58
N GLY A 214 -31.69 2.34 15.67
CA GLY A 214 -31.57 2.64 14.24
C GLY A 214 -32.87 3.17 13.65
N GLU A 215 -32.81 3.60 12.39
CA GLU A 215 -34.00 4.05 11.66
C GLU A 215 -35.09 2.98 11.58
N ASP A 216 -34.69 1.70 11.62
CA ASP A 216 -35.54 0.51 11.65
C ASP A 216 -36.00 0.11 13.07
N GLY A 217 -35.58 0.86 14.10
CA GLY A 217 -35.82 0.55 15.51
C GLY A 217 -34.92 -0.55 16.08
N GLY A 218 -34.00 -1.11 15.29
CA GLY A 218 -33.04 -2.14 15.71
C GLY A 218 -31.89 -1.55 16.54
N ARG A 219 -31.33 -2.35 17.45
CA ARG A 219 -30.20 -1.90 18.27
C ARG A 219 -28.93 -1.79 17.42
N GLN A 220 -28.31 -0.61 17.40
CA GLN A 220 -27.06 -0.36 16.68
C GLN A 220 -25.83 -0.83 17.47
N LEU A 221 -24.72 -1.03 16.77
CA LEU A 221 -23.45 -1.48 17.31
C LEU A 221 -22.83 -0.43 18.24
N GLU A 222 -22.49 -0.82 19.45
CA GLU A 222 -21.74 0.00 20.39
C GLU A 222 -20.33 -0.56 20.66
N LEU A 223 -19.45 0.28 21.23
CA LEU A 223 -18.10 -0.15 21.64
C LEU A 223 -18.11 -1.34 22.62
N GLY A 224 -19.13 -1.41 23.50
CA GLY A 224 -19.28 -2.52 24.45
C GLY A 224 -19.56 -3.86 23.76
N ASP A 225 -20.22 -3.83 22.60
CA ASP A 225 -20.52 -5.04 21.83
C ASP A 225 -19.28 -5.60 21.14
N LEU A 226 -18.34 -4.74 20.74
CA LEU A 226 -17.02 -5.17 20.27
C LEU A 226 -16.22 -5.87 21.39
N GLU A 227 -16.32 -5.35 22.61
CA GLU A 227 -15.60 -5.91 23.76
C GLU A 227 -16.15 -7.28 24.17
N ALA A 228 -17.48 -7.40 24.26
CA ALA A 228 -18.15 -8.61 24.75
C ALA A 228 -18.41 -9.65 23.65
N GLY A 229 -18.72 -9.21 22.43
CA GLY A 229 -19.20 -10.05 21.33
C GLY A 229 -18.11 -10.72 20.50
N LEU A 230 -16.86 -10.23 20.54
CA LEU A 230 -15.78 -10.70 19.69
C LEU A 230 -14.63 -11.33 20.51
N PRO A 231 -14.75 -12.60 20.93
CA PRO A 231 -13.75 -13.22 21.81
C PRO A 231 -12.40 -13.46 21.15
N ARG A 232 -12.36 -13.63 19.82
CA ARG A 232 -11.16 -13.94 19.03
C ARG A 232 -10.55 -12.75 18.31
N LEU A 233 -11.04 -11.53 18.55
CA LEU A 233 -10.53 -10.33 17.91
C LEU A 233 -9.06 -10.11 18.33
N GLU A 234 -8.18 -10.10 17.35
CA GLU A 234 -6.73 -9.94 17.49
C GLU A 234 -6.28 -8.54 17.01
N GLU A 235 -6.99 -7.99 16.02
CA GLU A 235 -6.69 -6.73 15.36
C GLU A 235 -7.97 -5.93 15.12
N LEU A 236 -7.99 -4.72 15.68
CA LEU A 236 -9.01 -3.72 15.45
C LEU A 236 -8.36 -2.48 14.82
N HIS A 237 -8.97 -1.97 13.76
CA HIS A 237 -8.73 -0.62 13.25
C HIS A 237 -10.03 0.16 13.35
N ILE A 238 -9.99 1.32 14.00
CA ILE A 238 -11.20 2.08 14.34
C ILE A 238 -10.99 3.57 14.19
N GLN A 239 -12.01 4.26 13.71
CA GLN A 239 -12.07 5.72 13.73
C GLN A 239 -13.00 6.19 14.85
N LEU A 240 -12.55 7.14 15.66
CA LEU A 240 -13.33 7.76 16.74
C LEU A 240 -13.45 9.26 16.47
N GLY A 241 -14.68 9.76 16.47
CA GLY A 241 -14.98 11.15 16.10
C GLY A 241 -15.53 12.03 17.21
N THR A 242 -15.66 11.50 18.42
CA THR A 242 -16.20 12.20 19.60
C THR A 242 -15.33 11.92 20.83
N PRO A 243 -15.19 12.90 21.74
CA PRO A 243 -14.36 12.74 22.94
C PRO A 243 -14.93 11.72 23.92
N ARG A 244 -16.26 11.58 24.01
CA ARG A 244 -16.93 10.58 24.86
C ARG A 244 -16.66 9.15 24.37
N ALA A 245 -16.71 8.89 23.07
CA ALA A 245 -16.36 7.60 22.48
C ALA A 245 -14.88 7.29 22.69
N LEU A 246 -14.00 8.28 22.49
CA LEU A 246 -12.57 8.14 22.79
C LEU A 246 -12.33 7.81 24.28
N GLU A 247 -12.99 8.49 25.20
CA GLU A 247 -12.87 8.21 26.63
C GLU A 247 -13.38 6.80 27.00
N ARG A 248 -14.57 6.41 26.52
CA ARG A 248 -15.13 5.06 26.73
C ARG A 248 -14.18 4.00 26.18
N PHE A 249 -13.65 4.23 24.98
CA PHE A 249 -12.68 3.33 24.34
C PHE A 249 -11.40 3.20 25.15
N LEU A 250 -10.80 4.32 25.58
CA LEU A 250 -9.58 4.34 26.39
C LEU A 250 -9.76 3.68 27.76
N ASN A 251 -10.98 3.64 28.30
CA ASN A 251 -11.29 2.93 29.54
C ASN A 251 -11.39 1.40 29.39
N SER A 252 -11.41 0.86 28.16
CA SER A 252 -11.42 -0.58 27.90
C SER A 252 -10.02 -1.14 27.62
N ASP A 253 -9.46 -1.90 28.56
CA ASP A 253 -8.15 -2.56 28.39
C ASP A 253 -8.15 -3.56 27.22
N LYS A 254 -9.29 -4.24 26.99
CA LYS A 254 -9.43 -5.21 25.91
C LYS A 254 -9.40 -4.55 24.53
N LEU A 255 -10.14 -3.45 24.35
CA LEU A 255 -10.14 -2.74 23.08
C LEU A 255 -8.77 -2.10 22.81
N CYS A 256 -8.18 -1.44 23.82
CA CYS A 256 -6.85 -0.83 23.70
C CYS A 256 -5.75 -1.85 23.31
N SER A 257 -5.75 -3.04 23.93
CA SER A 257 -4.75 -4.09 23.65
C SER A 257 -4.92 -4.77 22.29
N ARG A 258 -6.14 -4.82 21.74
CA ARG A 258 -6.46 -5.43 20.44
C ARG A 258 -6.36 -4.46 19.26
N THR A 259 -6.35 -3.17 19.52
CA THR A 259 -6.31 -2.16 18.47
C THR A 259 -4.89 -2.04 17.91
N ARG A 260 -4.80 -2.03 16.57
CA ARG A 260 -3.56 -1.82 15.81
C ARG A 260 -3.59 -0.52 15.03
N GLY A 261 -4.75 -0.04 14.61
CA GLY A 261 -4.92 1.27 14.00
C GLY A 261 -5.96 2.11 14.71
N LEU A 262 -5.64 3.37 14.96
CA LEU A 262 -6.56 4.34 15.53
C LEU A 262 -6.54 5.61 14.68
N SER A 263 -7.72 6.03 14.24
CA SER A 263 -7.92 7.30 13.54
C SER A 263 -8.80 8.22 14.38
N LEU A 264 -8.36 9.45 14.63
CA LEU A 264 -9.09 10.44 15.42
C LEU A 264 -9.55 11.57 14.50
N LYS A 265 -10.84 11.57 14.16
CA LYS A 265 -11.41 12.51 13.18
C LYS A 265 -12.80 12.97 13.56
N ARG A 266 -12.94 14.27 13.86
CA ARG A 266 -14.24 14.86 14.23
C ARG A 266 -15.23 14.73 13.07
N ARG A 267 -16.46 14.36 13.40
CA ARG A 267 -17.56 14.33 12.44
C ARG A 267 -18.06 15.75 12.18
N HIS A 268 -18.17 16.17 10.92
CA HIS A 268 -18.72 17.47 10.53
C HIS A 268 -20.26 17.52 10.64
N ARG A 269 -20.84 17.13 11.79
CA ARG A 269 -22.28 17.29 12.04
C ARG A 269 -22.51 18.60 12.80
N SER A 270 -22.84 19.65 12.04
CA SER A 270 -23.22 21.01 12.45
C SER A 270 -22.28 21.76 13.42
N GLN A 271 -22.08 23.04 13.15
CA GLN A 271 -21.11 23.89 13.83
C GLN A 271 -21.32 23.97 15.37
N ASN A 272 -20.23 23.82 16.12
CA ASN A 272 -19.92 24.54 17.37
C ASN A 272 -20.43 24.16 18.77
N GLU A 273 -20.94 22.96 19.09
CA GLU A 273 -21.46 22.71 20.46
C GLU A 273 -20.94 21.48 21.23
N GLY A 274 -19.74 20.95 20.94
CA GLY A 274 -19.21 19.80 21.67
C GLY A 274 -17.75 19.97 22.08
N PRO A 275 -17.30 19.41 23.23
CA PRO A 275 -15.94 19.59 23.76
C PRO A 275 -14.84 19.14 22.78
N PRO A 276 -13.59 19.61 22.91
CA PRO A 276 -12.48 19.25 22.03
C PRO A 276 -12.32 17.73 21.88
N LEU A 277 -12.08 17.24 20.65
CA LEU A 277 -12.00 15.79 20.37
C LEU A 277 -10.89 15.14 21.20
N TYR A 278 -9.79 15.86 21.32
CA TYR A 278 -8.59 15.44 22.02
C TYR A 278 -8.64 15.71 23.55
N GLY A 279 -9.78 16.18 24.06
CA GLY A 279 -9.94 16.66 25.42
C GLY A 279 -9.34 18.06 25.64
N GLU A 280 -9.72 18.70 26.74
CA GLU A 280 -9.13 19.99 27.16
C GLU A 280 -7.60 19.85 27.23
N GLY A 281 -6.88 20.74 26.53
CA GLY A 281 -5.42 20.72 26.43
C GLY A 281 -4.80 19.45 25.84
N GLY A 282 -5.56 18.64 25.09
CA GLY A 282 -5.08 17.37 24.53
C GLY A 282 -5.02 16.22 25.53
N SER A 283 -5.71 16.32 26.67
CA SER A 283 -5.67 15.31 27.74
C SER A 283 -6.05 13.90 27.30
N LEU A 284 -7.06 13.71 26.45
CA LEU A 284 -7.43 12.40 25.91
C LEU A 284 -6.41 11.89 24.88
N PHE A 285 -5.84 12.80 24.08
CA PHE A 285 -4.78 12.45 23.13
C PHE A 285 -3.58 11.82 23.85
N TRP A 286 -3.07 12.45 24.91
CA TRP A 286 -1.93 11.91 25.66
C TRP A 286 -2.26 10.60 26.40
N ARG A 287 -3.53 10.37 26.74
CA ARG A 287 -3.98 9.07 27.29
C ARG A 287 -3.89 7.94 26.26
N VAL A 288 -3.95 8.21 24.95
CA VAL A 288 -3.73 7.18 23.91
C VAL A 288 -2.34 6.56 24.07
N PHE A 289 -1.31 7.37 24.28
CA PHE A 289 0.08 6.92 24.41
C PHE A 289 0.26 5.98 25.59
N SER A 290 -0.29 6.34 26.76
CA SER A 290 -0.18 5.52 27.97
C SER A 290 -1.00 4.23 27.91
N ARG A 291 -2.12 4.22 27.18
CA ARG A 291 -3.04 3.08 27.11
C ARG A 291 -2.76 2.14 25.94
N MET A 292 -2.15 2.63 24.87
CA MET A 292 -2.01 1.91 23.60
C MET A 292 -0.58 1.84 23.05
N GLY A 293 0.41 2.37 23.76
CA GLY A 293 1.80 2.38 23.28
C GLY A 293 2.36 0.99 22.94
N GLY A 294 1.92 -0.05 23.66
CA GLY A 294 2.34 -1.42 23.42
C GLY A 294 1.56 -2.19 22.34
N SER A 295 0.58 -1.57 21.68
CA SER A 295 -0.31 -2.24 20.73
C SER A 295 -0.43 -1.53 19.39
N LEU A 296 -0.30 -0.20 19.36
CA LEU A 296 -0.59 0.64 18.19
C LEU A 296 0.50 0.53 17.12
N LYS A 297 0.07 0.31 15.86
CA LYS A 297 0.89 0.27 14.65
C LYS A 297 0.62 1.44 13.72
N THR A 298 -0.63 1.88 13.62
CA THR A 298 -1.05 3.01 12.78
C THR A 298 -1.79 4.03 13.64
N LEU A 299 -1.42 5.30 13.53
CA LEU A 299 -2.10 6.41 14.20
C LEU A 299 -2.38 7.53 13.21
N GLU A 300 -3.64 7.88 13.02
CA GLU A 300 -4.03 9.03 12.21
C GLU A 300 -4.68 10.08 13.10
N LEU A 301 -4.19 11.31 13.00
CA LEU A 301 -4.67 12.47 13.73
C LEU A 301 -5.23 13.47 12.73
N HIS A 302 -6.48 13.90 12.93
CA HIS A 302 -7.09 14.92 12.08
C HIS A 302 -7.33 16.20 12.86
N GLY A 303 -7.06 17.35 12.24
CA GLY A 303 -7.35 18.66 12.81
C GLY A 303 -8.83 18.79 13.18
N ASP A 304 -9.08 19.47 14.29
CA ASP A 304 -10.41 19.81 14.79
C ASP A 304 -10.68 21.28 14.51
N ASP A 305 -11.33 21.60 13.38
CA ASP A 305 -11.57 22.99 12.97
C ASP A 305 -12.42 23.77 14.00
N ALA A 306 -13.26 23.08 14.79
CA ALA A 306 -14.09 23.71 15.81
C ALA A 306 -13.30 24.00 17.10
N HIS A 307 -12.30 23.16 17.41
CA HIS A 307 -11.40 23.35 18.55
C HIS A 307 -9.96 23.21 18.07
N PRO A 308 -9.42 24.25 17.41
CA PRO A 308 -8.07 24.20 16.88
C PRO A 308 -7.07 23.83 17.96
N TRP A 309 -6.16 22.92 17.63
CA TRP A 309 -5.05 22.62 18.52
C TRP A 309 -4.18 23.86 18.69
N GLU A 310 -3.90 24.23 19.93
CA GLU A 310 -3.07 25.39 20.25
C GLU A 310 -1.68 24.95 20.73
N GLY A 311 -0.64 25.62 20.23
CA GLY A 311 0.76 25.32 20.54
C GLY A 311 1.36 24.22 19.65
N GLY A 312 2.59 23.79 19.97
CA GLY A 312 3.28 22.76 19.20
C GLY A 312 2.84 21.34 19.54
N LEU A 313 2.77 20.47 18.54
CA LEU A 313 2.52 19.03 18.72
C LEU A 313 3.84 18.27 18.85
N ARG A 314 4.18 17.83 20.05
CA ARG A 314 5.42 17.07 20.30
C ARG A 314 5.16 15.59 20.56
N ILE A 315 5.35 14.74 19.56
CA ILE A 315 5.11 13.29 19.66
C ILE A 315 6.42 12.57 19.98
N SER A 316 6.47 11.88 21.13
CA SER A 316 7.61 11.01 21.49
C SER A 316 7.32 9.57 21.12
N LEU A 317 8.08 9.03 20.15
CA LEU A 317 7.87 7.69 19.62
C LEU A 317 8.42 6.59 20.54
N ASP A 318 9.22 6.94 21.54
CA ASP A 318 9.61 6.01 22.62
C ASP A 318 8.39 5.47 23.38
N GLN A 319 7.29 6.24 23.42
CA GLN A 319 6.02 5.83 24.02
C GLN A 319 5.15 4.99 23.07
N LEU A 320 5.49 4.95 21.78
CA LEU A 320 4.77 4.21 20.73
C LEU A 320 5.76 3.30 19.96
N PRO A 321 6.45 2.36 20.63
CA PRO A 321 7.54 1.59 20.03
C PRO A 321 7.13 0.65 18.89
N LEU A 322 5.85 0.34 18.76
CA LEU A 322 5.33 -0.51 17.67
C LEU A 322 4.72 0.28 16.51
N LEU A 323 4.71 1.61 16.59
CA LEU A 323 4.14 2.46 15.55
C LEU A 323 4.99 2.33 14.28
N GLU A 324 4.34 1.96 13.19
CA GLU A 324 4.88 1.78 11.84
C GLU A 324 4.43 2.94 10.94
N ASP A 325 3.22 3.46 11.14
CA ASP A 325 2.63 4.52 10.32
C ASP A 325 2.00 5.63 11.21
N LEU A 326 2.37 6.88 10.95
CA LEU A 326 1.81 8.06 11.60
C LEU A 326 1.32 9.06 10.56
N GLY A 327 0.03 9.40 10.63
CA GLY A 327 -0.61 10.39 9.79
C GLY A 327 -1.09 11.62 10.56
N VAL A 328 -0.84 12.82 10.04
CA VAL A 328 -1.30 14.10 10.59
C VAL A 328 -2.00 14.88 9.47
N PHE A 329 -3.31 15.04 9.59
CA PHE A 329 -4.18 15.49 8.50
C PHE A 329 -4.98 16.72 8.90
N SER A 330 -5.24 17.63 7.96
CA SER A 330 -6.22 18.72 8.11
C SER A 330 -5.99 19.67 9.29
N PHE A 331 -4.76 19.83 9.79
CA PHE A 331 -4.43 20.85 10.80
C PHE A 331 -4.25 22.21 10.15
N ARG A 332 -5.37 22.92 9.92
CA ARG A 332 -5.41 24.17 9.15
C ARG A 332 -5.21 25.44 9.96
N SER A 333 -5.19 25.35 11.28
CA SER A 333 -5.07 26.53 12.14
C SER A 333 -3.62 26.96 12.32
N GLU A 334 -3.34 28.25 12.12
CA GLU A 334 -2.04 28.86 12.44
C GLU A 334 -1.67 28.78 13.93
N ARG A 335 -2.60 28.34 14.80
CA ARG A 335 -2.37 28.14 16.24
C ARG A 335 -1.52 26.90 16.56
N MET A 336 -1.35 25.98 15.61
CA MET A 336 -0.38 24.87 15.71
C MET A 336 0.77 25.11 14.72
N PRO A 337 1.73 26.01 15.03
CA PRO A 337 2.78 26.34 14.08
C PRO A 337 3.87 25.28 13.98
N GLU A 338 3.97 24.35 14.94
CA GLU A 338 5.09 23.41 15.05
C GLU A 338 4.62 21.97 15.31
N VAL A 339 5.17 21.02 14.56
CA VAL A 339 5.08 19.58 14.83
C VAL A 339 6.49 19.06 15.05
N VAL A 340 6.72 18.45 16.22
CA VAL A 340 8.00 17.86 16.59
C VAL A 340 7.84 16.36 16.81
N LEU A 341 8.45 15.56 15.95
CA LEU A 341 8.60 14.13 16.17
C LEU A 341 9.92 13.87 16.89
N VAL A 342 9.84 13.19 18.02
CA VAL A 342 11.01 12.76 18.79
C VAL A 342 11.17 11.27 18.61
N GLY A 343 12.20 10.89 17.85
CA GLY A 343 12.63 9.52 17.66
C GLY A 343 13.41 9.00 18.86
N SER A 344 14.08 7.87 18.68
CA SER A 344 14.83 7.25 19.77
C SER A 344 16.06 8.08 20.17
N ASN A 345 16.27 8.21 21.48
CA ASN A 345 17.54 8.72 22.02
C ASN A 345 18.60 7.63 21.84
N PHE A 346 19.39 7.69 20.77
CA PHE A 346 20.47 6.72 20.51
C PHE A 346 21.60 6.93 21.52
N THR A 347 21.47 6.35 22.71
CA THR A 347 22.57 6.19 23.65
C THR A 347 23.06 4.75 23.57
N PRO A 348 24.35 4.49 23.29
CA PRO A 348 24.90 3.14 23.05
C PRO A 348 24.85 2.18 24.27
N ARG A 349 24.14 2.55 25.34
CA ARG A 349 24.00 1.78 26.59
C ARG A 349 22.54 1.55 27.01
N SER A 350 21.55 2.05 26.27
CA SER A 350 20.12 1.93 26.59
C SER A 350 19.47 0.85 25.74
N SER A 351 18.83 -0.13 26.38
CA SER A 351 17.97 -1.15 25.75
C SER A 351 16.61 -0.57 25.32
N SER A 352 16.55 0.71 24.92
CA SER A 352 15.30 1.34 24.49
C SER A 352 14.79 0.68 23.21
N SER A 353 13.48 0.39 23.21
CA SER A 353 12.75 -0.17 22.08
C SER A 353 13.05 0.63 20.81
N ILE A 354 13.56 -0.03 19.77
CA ILE A 354 13.83 0.60 18.49
C ILE A 354 12.52 1.17 17.94
N VAL A 355 12.48 2.48 17.67
CA VAL A 355 11.35 3.16 17.02
C VAL A 355 11.16 2.55 15.63
N ARG A 356 9.95 2.02 15.37
CA ARG A 356 9.59 1.28 14.15
C ARG A 356 8.95 2.12 13.06
N LEU A 357 8.78 3.42 13.28
CA LEU A 357 8.10 4.31 12.34
C LEU A 357 8.77 4.19 10.97
N SER A 358 8.01 3.70 9.99
CA SER A 358 8.46 3.51 8.61
C SER A 358 7.88 4.55 7.67
N GLU A 359 6.66 5.01 7.93
CA GLU A 359 5.96 5.99 7.10
C GLU A 359 5.44 7.13 7.98
N PHE A 360 5.66 8.36 7.53
CA PHE A 360 5.07 9.55 8.15
C PHE A 360 4.36 10.38 7.10
N THR A 361 3.07 10.63 7.29
CA THR A 361 2.24 11.38 6.34
C THR A 361 1.71 12.66 6.98
N MET A 362 1.87 13.78 6.29
CA MET A 362 1.21 15.03 6.59
C MET A 362 0.44 15.51 5.38
N PHE A 363 -0.84 15.83 5.56
CA PHE A 363 -1.66 16.28 4.46
C PHE A 363 -2.66 17.37 4.85
N ASN A 364 -2.78 18.43 4.04
CA ASN A 364 -3.73 19.52 4.23
C ASN A 364 -3.52 20.28 5.55
N CYS A 365 -2.25 20.55 5.90
CA CYS A 365 -1.84 21.16 7.17
C CYS A 365 -1.33 22.60 6.96
N ASP A 366 -2.16 23.45 6.36
CA ASP A 366 -1.82 24.84 6.00
C ASP A 366 -1.67 25.81 7.19
N GLY A 367 -1.82 25.34 8.43
CA GLY A 367 -1.49 26.15 9.61
C GLY A 367 -0.06 25.97 10.09
N LEU A 368 0.64 24.96 9.57
CA LEU A 368 1.93 24.52 10.07
C LEU A 368 3.06 25.32 9.44
N LYS A 369 3.98 25.81 10.28
CA LYS A 369 5.18 26.54 9.85
C LYS A 369 6.44 25.69 9.93
N MET A 370 6.51 24.78 10.89
CA MET A 370 7.71 23.99 11.16
C MET A 370 7.39 22.51 11.41
N LEU A 371 8.11 21.64 10.72
CA LEU A 371 8.20 20.22 11.04
C LEU A 371 9.62 19.90 11.49
N LYS A 372 9.76 19.32 12.68
CA LYS A 372 11.05 18.96 13.26
C LYS A 372 11.12 17.48 13.62
N LEU A 373 12.09 16.76 13.07
CA LEU A 373 12.42 15.40 13.46
C LEU A 373 13.71 15.42 14.31
N VAL A 374 13.60 15.02 15.58
CA VAL A 374 14.68 15.04 16.57
C VAL A 374 15.04 13.62 16.98
N GLY A 375 16.32 13.27 16.97
CA GLY A 375 16.80 11.93 17.34
C GLY A 375 16.79 10.92 16.18
N ALA A 376 16.91 9.63 16.51
CA ALA A 376 17.12 8.59 15.51
C ALA A 376 15.82 7.91 15.07
N PHE A 377 15.67 7.79 13.74
CA PHE A 377 14.56 7.14 13.05
C PHE A 377 15.07 6.00 12.16
N PRO A 378 15.52 4.88 12.75
CA PRO A 378 16.25 3.84 12.02
C PRO A 378 15.41 3.07 11.01
N CYS A 379 14.08 3.12 11.13
CA CYS A 379 13.14 2.42 10.25
C CYS A 379 12.41 3.33 9.26
N LEU A 380 12.59 4.66 9.34
CA LEU A 380 11.82 5.62 8.56
C LEU A 380 12.25 5.56 7.10
N GLN A 381 11.32 5.21 6.23
CA GLN A 381 11.55 5.03 4.80
C GLN A 381 11.06 6.24 4.02
N GLU A 382 9.85 6.73 4.35
CA GLU A 382 9.17 7.75 3.57
C GLU A 382 8.48 8.79 4.47
N ILE A 383 8.60 10.05 4.08
CA ILE A 383 7.85 11.19 4.61
C ILE A 383 7.02 11.75 3.46
N TYR A 384 5.70 11.77 3.61
CA TYR A 384 4.76 12.32 2.64
C TYR A 384 4.25 13.67 3.14
N LEU A 385 4.41 14.73 2.33
CA LEU A 385 3.90 16.07 2.62
C LEU A 385 3.02 16.51 1.45
N GLY A 386 1.70 16.62 1.66
CA GLY A 386 0.78 17.11 0.62
C GLY A 386 -0.04 18.28 1.13
N ASN A 387 -0.24 19.32 0.31
CA ASN A 387 -1.03 20.50 0.69
C ASN A 387 -0.61 21.09 2.06
N CYS A 388 0.67 21.43 2.21
CA CYS A 388 1.24 22.08 3.40
C CYS A 388 1.89 23.41 3.01
N SER A 389 1.10 24.31 2.41
CA SER A 389 1.60 25.48 1.67
C SER A 389 2.37 26.51 2.53
N THR A 390 2.15 26.50 3.84
CA THR A 390 2.75 27.43 4.80
C THR A 390 3.99 26.89 5.51
N MET A 391 4.45 25.68 5.18
CA MET A 391 5.62 25.11 5.81
C MET A 391 6.87 25.93 5.43
N GLU A 392 7.46 26.58 6.42
CA GLU A 392 8.65 27.43 6.27
C GLU A 392 9.94 26.63 6.52
N GLU A 393 9.91 25.66 7.44
CA GLU A 393 11.10 24.91 7.85
C GLU A 393 10.83 23.41 8.05
N LEU A 394 11.67 22.58 7.41
CA LEU A 394 11.81 21.15 7.68
C LEU A 394 13.17 20.88 8.32
N ALA A 395 13.19 20.68 9.64
CA ALA A 395 14.39 20.45 10.40
C ALA A 395 14.60 18.94 10.66
N LEU A 396 15.59 18.35 9.99
CA LEU A 396 16.00 16.96 10.16
C LEU A 396 17.32 16.87 10.93
N ASP A 397 17.37 16.03 11.96
CA ASP A 397 18.61 15.75 12.70
C ASP A 397 19.64 14.99 11.85
N GLU A 398 20.94 15.12 12.17
CA GLU A 398 22.04 14.42 11.48
C GLU A 398 21.93 12.89 11.71
N GLY A 399 21.17 12.21 10.86
CA GLY A 399 20.92 10.77 10.97
C GLY A 399 19.58 10.28 10.44
N VAL A 400 18.68 11.20 10.04
CA VAL A 400 17.42 10.84 9.39
C VAL A 400 17.67 10.58 7.90
N ALA A 401 17.55 9.33 7.46
CA ALA A 401 17.70 8.91 6.07
C ALA A 401 16.36 8.42 5.48
N ALA A 402 15.46 9.36 5.18
CA ALA A 402 14.14 9.07 4.61
C ALA A 402 13.93 9.78 3.26
N GLY A 403 13.14 9.19 2.36
CA GLY A 403 12.67 9.86 1.15
C GLY A 403 11.55 10.85 1.47
N ILE A 404 11.56 12.04 0.86
CA ILE A 404 10.54 13.08 1.11
C ILE A 404 9.69 13.26 -0.15
N ALA A 405 8.45 12.80 -0.16
CA ALA A 405 7.54 13.01 -1.29
C ALA A 405 6.65 14.24 -1.03
N GLU A 406 6.77 15.27 -1.87
CA GLU A 406 5.84 16.41 -1.89
C GLU A 406 4.80 16.23 -3.00
N GLU A 407 3.52 16.42 -2.67
CA GLU A 407 2.45 16.44 -3.67
C GLU A 407 2.30 17.86 -4.21
N GLY A 408 3.13 18.20 -5.20
CA GLY A 408 3.00 19.43 -5.97
C GLY A 408 1.78 19.38 -6.88
N THR A 409 0.97 20.43 -6.85
CA THR A 409 0.06 20.75 -7.95
C THR A 409 0.84 20.70 -9.25
N GLN A 410 0.23 20.15 -10.31
CA GLN A 410 0.78 20.27 -11.66
C GLN A 410 1.19 21.73 -11.89
N ASP A 411 2.45 21.89 -12.24
CA ASP A 411 3.18 23.11 -12.58
C ASP A 411 4.18 23.59 -11.50
N ASP A 412 5.44 23.68 -11.93
CA ASP A 412 6.65 24.16 -11.25
C ASP A 412 7.40 23.21 -10.28
N ALA A 413 8.03 22.18 -10.87
CA ALA A 413 8.96 21.27 -10.19
C ALA A 413 10.34 21.89 -9.90
N GLY A 414 10.61 22.16 -8.62
CA GLY A 414 11.90 22.57 -8.07
C GLY A 414 12.95 21.44 -8.06
N LEU A 415 14.22 21.82 -7.99
CA LEU A 415 15.39 20.95 -8.17
C LEU A 415 15.51 19.77 -7.18
N LEU A 416 14.76 19.77 -6.07
CA LEU A 416 14.81 18.77 -4.99
C LEU A 416 13.81 17.60 -5.18
N ASP A 417 12.65 17.83 -5.85
CA ASP A 417 11.66 16.77 -6.14
C ASP A 417 12.18 15.65 -7.05
N ARG A 418 13.23 15.94 -7.82
CA ARG A 418 13.88 14.95 -8.70
C ARG A 418 14.73 13.92 -7.96
N TYR A 419 14.97 14.11 -6.67
CA TYR A 419 15.81 13.21 -5.86
C TYR A 419 15.02 12.13 -5.12
N CYS A 420 13.71 12.20 -4.97
CA CYS A 420 12.95 11.15 -4.25
C CYS A 420 12.72 9.85 -5.04
N PRO A 421 12.68 9.86 -6.38
CA PRO A 421 12.87 8.65 -7.18
C PRO A 421 14.31 8.09 -7.13
N MET A 422 15.29 8.81 -6.54
CA MET A 422 16.71 8.42 -6.53
C MET A 422 16.99 7.14 -5.74
N LEU A 423 16.27 6.92 -4.63
CA LEU A 423 16.37 5.67 -3.85
C LEU A 423 15.68 4.49 -4.56
N ARG A 424 14.63 4.76 -5.35
CA ARG A 424 13.93 3.75 -6.17
C ARG A 424 14.82 3.20 -7.31
N LYS A 425 15.82 3.96 -7.78
CA LYS A 425 16.79 3.51 -8.80
C LYS A 425 17.94 2.64 -8.27
N ILE A 426 18.11 2.52 -6.95
CA ILE A 426 19.04 1.55 -6.33
C ILE A 426 18.53 0.11 -6.52
N LEU A 427 17.23 -0.08 -6.84
CA LEU A 427 16.62 -1.39 -7.15
C LEU A 427 17.33 -2.11 -8.32
N ASN A 428 17.79 -1.38 -9.35
CA ASN A 428 18.50 -2.00 -10.48
C ASN A 428 19.85 -2.61 -10.09
N THR A 429 20.49 -2.08 -9.05
CA THR A 429 21.81 -2.54 -8.62
C THR A 429 21.73 -3.86 -7.86
N ARG A 430 20.75 -3.99 -6.95
CA ARG A 430 20.51 -5.23 -6.19
C ARG A 430 20.02 -6.36 -7.10
N GLY A 431 19.10 -6.07 -8.03
CA GLY A 431 18.63 -7.04 -9.02
C GLY A 431 19.78 -7.56 -9.90
N ALA A 432 20.60 -6.65 -10.44
CA ALA A 432 21.77 -7.02 -11.23
C ALA A 432 22.76 -7.89 -10.43
N PHE A 433 23.05 -7.54 -9.17
CA PHE A 433 23.91 -8.34 -8.30
C PHE A 433 23.39 -9.77 -8.09
N LEU A 434 22.10 -9.94 -7.82
CA LEU A 434 21.49 -11.25 -7.63
C LEU A 434 21.55 -12.09 -8.91
N CYS A 435 21.31 -11.49 -10.07
CA CYS A 435 21.47 -12.14 -11.36
C CYS A 435 22.93 -12.55 -11.62
N PHE A 436 23.91 -11.71 -11.27
CA PHE A 436 25.34 -12.04 -11.44
C PHE A 436 25.74 -13.24 -10.61
N ARG A 437 25.32 -13.27 -9.34
CA ARG A 437 25.59 -14.37 -8.41
C ARG A 437 25.02 -15.69 -8.94
N GLU A 438 23.77 -15.68 -9.39
CA GLU A 438 23.12 -16.89 -9.90
C GLU A 438 23.69 -17.34 -11.25
N ALA A 439 24.01 -16.41 -12.16
CA ALA A 439 24.67 -16.72 -13.42
C ALA A 439 26.06 -17.32 -13.19
N ALA A 440 26.85 -16.72 -12.29
CA ALA A 440 28.17 -17.23 -11.90
C ALA A 440 28.07 -18.65 -11.32
N ASN A 441 27.16 -18.88 -10.37
CA ASN A 441 26.97 -20.20 -9.75
C ASN A 441 26.65 -21.29 -10.79
N ARG A 442 25.72 -21.01 -11.71
CA ARG A 442 25.34 -21.97 -12.76
C ARG A 442 26.45 -22.24 -13.76
N LEU A 443 27.16 -21.21 -14.19
CA LEU A 443 28.23 -21.35 -15.18
C LEU A 443 29.46 -22.05 -14.61
N VAL A 444 29.77 -21.85 -13.32
CA VAL A 444 30.84 -22.59 -12.63
C VAL A 444 30.55 -24.09 -12.60
N HIS A 445 29.29 -24.50 -12.42
CA HIS A 445 28.90 -25.91 -12.48
C HIS A 445 28.97 -26.48 -13.91
N GLY A 446 28.82 -25.62 -14.93
CA GLY A 446 28.91 -25.98 -16.35
C GLY A 446 30.32 -25.94 -16.95
N GLY A 447 31.31 -25.41 -16.22
CA GLY A 447 32.74 -25.43 -16.59
C GLY A 447 33.20 -24.44 -17.68
N ARG A 448 32.30 -23.67 -18.31
CA ARG A 448 32.61 -22.59 -19.26
C ARG A 448 31.39 -21.67 -19.47
N GLY A 449 31.60 -20.39 -19.78
CA GLY A 449 30.48 -19.49 -20.06
C GLY A 449 30.83 -18.03 -20.33
N GLN A 450 29.83 -17.24 -20.71
CA GLN A 450 29.95 -15.79 -20.87
C GLN A 450 28.80 -15.10 -20.15
N ILE A 451 29.11 -14.10 -19.33
CA ILE A 451 28.16 -13.21 -18.68
C ILE A 451 28.27 -11.86 -19.40
N ILE A 452 27.16 -11.39 -19.96
CA ILE A 452 27.09 -10.10 -20.65
C ILE A 452 26.05 -9.23 -19.94
N ASN A 453 26.52 -8.12 -19.39
CA ASN A 453 25.70 -7.16 -18.65
C ASN A 453 25.45 -5.91 -19.49
N VAL A 454 24.33 -5.22 -19.26
CA VAL A 454 23.96 -4.02 -20.03
C VAL A 454 24.01 -2.78 -19.15
N THR A 455 24.95 -1.88 -19.46
CA THR A 455 25.19 -0.62 -18.76
C THR A 455 24.58 0.54 -19.54
N SER A 456 25.23 1.71 -19.60
CA SER A 456 24.83 2.85 -20.42
C SER A 456 26.01 3.79 -20.62
N SER A 457 26.15 4.39 -21.81
CA SER A 457 27.16 5.42 -22.06
C SER A 457 26.98 6.68 -21.18
N VAL A 458 25.80 6.86 -20.58
CA VAL A 458 25.49 7.98 -19.67
C VAL A 458 26.36 7.96 -18.39
N VAL A 459 26.96 6.81 -18.06
CA VAL A 459 27.94 6.71 -16.97
C VAL A 459 29.13 7.64 -17.19
N GLY A 460 29.52 7.88 -18.44
CA GLY A 460 30.62 8.77 -18.80
C GLY A 460 30.26 10.23 -18.95
N SER A 461 29.05 10.52 -19.44
CA SER A 461 28.63 11.89 -19.74
C SER A 461 28.19 12.68 -18.50
N LEU A 462 28.00 12.02 -17.34
CA LEU A 462 27.71 12.62 -16.02
C LEU A 462 26.67 13.75 -16.03
N ARG A 463 25.54 13.51 -16.71
CA ARG A 463 24.56 14.56 -16.98
C ARG A 463 23.76 15.01 -15.75
N PRO A 464 23.53 16.32 -15.57
CA PRO A 464 22.56 16.83 -14.61
C PRO A 464 21.20 16.16 -14.80
N GLY A 465 20.54 15.78 -13.69
CA GLY A 465 19.26 15.08 -13.70
C GLY A 465 19.33 13.55 -13.92
N TYR A 466 20.49 12.98 -14.24
CA TYR A 466 20.67 11.53 -14.45
C TYR A 466 21.41 10.82 -13.31
N ALA A 467 21.80 11.53 -12.25
CA ALA A 467 22.67 11.02 -11.17
C ALA A 467 22.33 9.60 -10.68
N ALA A 468 21.05 9.33 -10.39
CA ALA A 468 20.59 8.02 -9.93
C ALA A 468 20.74 6.90 -10.98
N TYR A 469 20.40 7.20 -12.23
CA TYR A 469 20.52 6.25 -13.34
C TYR A 469 22.00 5.97 -13.63
N THR A 470 22.80 7.03 -13.73
CA THR A 470 24.26 6.98 -13.87
C THR A 470 24.89 6.14 -12.77
N ALA A 471 24.55 6.39 -11.49
CA ALA A 471 25.08 5.63 -10.36
C ALA A 471 24.72 4.14 -10.44
N SER A 472 23.47 3.80 -10.76
CA SER A 472 23.03 2.40 -10.90
C SER A 472 23.78 1.65 -12.02
N LYS A 473 24.04 2.32 -13.15
CA LYS A 473 24.75 1.76 -14.30
C LYS A 473 26.26 1.69 -14.05
N ALA A 474 26.83 2.67 -13.36
CA ALA A 474 28.23 2.67 -12.92
C ALA A 474 28.51 1.51 -11.95
N ALA A 475 27.57 1.24 -11.04
CA ALA A 475 27.68 0.11 -10.14
C ALA A 475 27.65 -1.25 -10.89
N VAL A 476 26.85 -1.38 -11.95
CA VAL A 476 26.90 -2.57 -12.83
C VAL A 476 28.27 -2.72 -13.51
N GLU A 477 28.88 -1.64 -13.98
CA GLU A 477 30.24 -1.68 -14.56
C GLU A 477 31.28 -2.12 -13.52
N ALA A 478 31.24 -1.55 -12.32
CA ALA A 478 32.15 -1.91 -11.24
C ALA A 478 32.00 -3.39 -10.84
N MET A 479 30.77 -3.85 -10.64
CA MET A 479 30.47 -5.25 -10.32
C MET A 479 30.92 -6.20 -11.43
N THR A 480 30.71 -5.84 -12.70
CA THR A 480 31.15 -6.67 -13.84
C THR A 480 32.68 -6.82 -13.86
N LYS A 481 33.42 -5.73 -13.62
CA LYS A 481 34.90 -5.75 -13.56
C LYS A 481 35.41 -6.60 -12.39
N ILE A 482 34.74 -6.54 -11.24
CA ILE A 482 35.08 -7.37 -10.06
C ILE A 482 34.77 -8.84 -10.35
N LEU A 483 33.58 -9.14 -10.88
CA LEU A 483 33.16 -10.50 -11.23
C LEU A 483 34.10 -11.16 -12.24
N ALA A 484 34.57 -10.41 -13.25
CA ALA A 484 35.55 -10.91 -14.21
C ALA A 484 36.88 -11.32 -13.54
N LYS A 485 37.29 -10.61 -12.49
CA LYS A 485 38.49 -10.97 -11.70
C LYS A 485 38.23 -12.20 -10.83
N GLU A 486 37.06 -12.29 -10.20
CA GLU A 486 36.67 -13.41 -9.34
C GLU A 486 36.52 -14.73 -10.11
N LEU A 487 36.04 -14.67 -11.36
CA LEU A 487 35.87 -15.83 -12.23
C LEU A 487 37.14 -16.22 -13.01
N ARG A 488 38.28 -15.55 -12.73
CA ARG A 488 39.55 -15.81 -13.40
C ARG A 488 39.98 -17.27 -13.19
N GLY A 489 40.35 -17.92 -14.29
CA GLY A 489 40.78 -19.33 -14.27
C GLY A 489 39.64 -20.35 -14.36
N MET A 490 38.38 -19.91 -14.34
CA MET A 490 37.20 -20.78 -14.42
C MET A 490 36.61 -20.91 -15.84
N GLN A 491 37.33 -20.47 -16.88
CA GLN A 491 36.85 -20.40 -18.28
C GLN A 491 35.51 -19.65 -18.46
N ILE A 492 35.22 -18.69 -17.58
CA ILE A 492 34.04 -17.82 -17.67
C ILE A 492 34.51 -16.39 -17.87
N THR A 493 33.94 -15.69 -18.85
CA THR A 493 34.16 -14.25 -19.03
C THR A 493 32.95 -13.46 -18.53
N ALA A 494 33.19 -12.28 -17.96
CA ALA A 494 32.15 -11.32 -17.60
C ALA A 494 32.47 -9.98 -18.26
N ASN A 495 31.55 -9.49 -19.08
CA ASN A 495 31.68 -8.25 -19.83
C ASN A 495 30.43 -7.39 -19.68
N SER A 496 30.60 -6.08 -19.86
CA SER A 496 29.50 -5.14 -19.93
C SER A 496 29.47 -4.49 -21.30
N VAL A 497 28.27 -4.26 -21.82
CA VAL A 497 28.03 -3.46 -23.02
C VAL A 497 27.36 -2.17 -22.55
N ALA A 498 27.87 -1.02 -22.99
CA ALA A 498 27.32 0.30 -22.67
C ALA A 498 26.63 0.87 -23.92
N PRO A 499 25.31 0.69 -24.11
CA PRO A 499 24.62 1.27 -25.24
C PRO A 499 24.69 2.79 -25.21
N GLY A 500 24.96 3.36 -26.38
CA GLY A 500 24.82 4.79 -26.66
C GLY A 500 23.36 5.20 -26.85
N PRO A 501 23.10 6.48 -27.15
CA PRO A 501 21.76 6.96 -27.48
C PRO A 501 21.21 6.23 -28.69
N VAL A 502 20.02 5.61 -28.59
CA VAL A 502 19.37 4.89 -29.69
C VAL A 502 18.22 5.73 -30.23
N ALA A 503 18.18 5.92 -31.55
CA ALA A 503 17.09 6.61 -32.24
C ALA A 503 15.76 5.90 -31.97
N THR A 504 14.96 6.46 -31.07
CA THR A 504 13.65 5.98 -30.66
C THR A 504 12.77 7.18 -30.36
N ASP A 505 11.46 7.06 -30.53
CA ASP A 505 10.53 8.16 -30.22
C ASP A 505 10.68 8.64 -28.77
N MET A 506 10.98 7.72 -27.84
CA MET A 506 11.32 8.03 -26.45
C MET A 506 12.59 8.87 -26.31
N PHE A 507 13.61 8.62 -27.13
CA PHE A 507 14.86 9.38 -27.08
C PHE A 507 14.68 10.81 -27.61
N PHE A 508 13.82 11.02 -28.61
CA PHE A 508 13.57 12.32 -29.23
C PHE A 508 12.54 13.17 -28.46
N ALA A 509 11.60 12.54 -27.75
CA ALA A 509 10.55 13.23 -27.01
C ALA A 509 11.11 14.27 -26.02
N GLY A 510 10.71 15.53 -26.21
CA GLY A 510 11.06 16.65 -25.32
C GLY A 510 12.50 17.17 -25.44
N LYS A 511 13.26 16.77 -26.47
CA LYS A 511 14.65 17.25 -26.69
C LYS A 511 14.75 18.11 -27.95
N SER A 512 15.57 19.16 -27.88
CA SER A 512 15.96 19.92 -29.07
C SER A 512 16.96 19.13 -29.93
N GLU A 513 17.11 19.50 -31.21
CA GLU A 513 18.15 18.93 -32.07
C GLU A 513 19.56 19.11 -31.49
N GLU A 514 19.81 20.24 -30.81
CA GLU A 514 21.09 20.51 -30.16
C GLU A 514 21.34 19.57 -28.98
N ASP A 515 20.31 19.28 -28.17
CA ASP A 515 20.40 18.33 -27.06
C ASP A 515 20.64 16.91 -27.57
N VAL A 516 20.01 16.54 -28.69
CA VAL A 516 20.24 15.25 -29.36
C VAL A 516 21.69 15.13 -29.84
N ARG A 517 22.20 16.13 -30.57
CA ARG A 517 23.60 16.12 -31.06
C ARG A 517 24.60 16.09 -29.91
N ARG A 518 24.38 16.88 -28.86
CA ARG A 518 25.22 16.88 -27.65
C ARG A 518 25.22 15.49 -26.97
N SER A 519 24.06 14.83 -26.92
CA SER A 519 23.93 13.46 -26.36
C SER A 519 24.70 12.40 -27.11
N VAL A 520 24.72 12.49 -28.44
CA VAL A 520 25.46 11.54 -29.27
C VAL A 520 26.96 11.76 -29.09
N ASN A 521 27.42 13.02 -29.13
CA ASN A 521 28.84 13.33 -29.03
C ASN A 521 29.45 12.95 -27.66
N GLU A 522 28.80 13.31 -26.55
CA GLU A 522 29.26 12.94 -25.20
C GLU A 522 29.28 11.42 -24.99
N GLY A 523 28.33 10.70 -25.60
CA GLY A 523 28.28 9.24 -25.57
C GLY A 523 29.43 8.59 -26.35
N ILE A 524 29.81 9.16 -27.49
CA ILE A 524 30.92 8.69 -28.32
C ILE A 524 32.26 8.92 -27.61
N GLU A 525 32.51 10.14 -27.09
CA GLU A 525 33.76 10.48 -26.40
C GLU A 525 34.05 9.54 -25.22
N TYR A 526 33.02 9.16 -24.47
CA TYR A 526 33.16 8.20 -23.38
C TYR A 526 33.48 6.79 -23.86
N LEU A 527 32.80 6.30 -24.89
CA LEU A 527 33.06 4.97 -25.45
C LEU A 527 34.47 4.89 -26.03
N GLU A 528 34.97 5.97 -26.63
CA GLU A 528 36.36 6.08 -27.10
C GLU A 528 37.38 6.13 -25.96
N SER A 529 37.03 6.73 -24.81
CA SER A 529 37.90 6.78 -23.63
C SER A 529 38.07 5.42 -22.92
N MET A 530 37.19 4.45 -23.21
CA MET A 530 37.13 3.15 -22.56
C MET A 530 37.85 2.06 -23.36
N ASN A 531 39.16 1.92 -23.16
CA ASN A 531 40.00 0.85 -23.77
C ASN A 531 39.61 -0.62 -23.39
N THR A 532 38.49 -0.84 -22.70
CA THR A 532 38.09 -2.17 -22.17
C THR A 532 36.60 -2.53 -22.38
N LEU A 533 35.79 -1.67 -23.01
CA LEU A 533 34.38 -1.93 -23.32
C LEU A 533 34.15 -1.73 -24.82
N HIS A 534 33.70 -2.77 -25.53
CA HIS A 534 33.25 -2.62 -26.92
C HIS A 534 31.79 -2.13 -26.95
N GLY A 535 31.58 -0.87 -27.31
CA GLY A 535 30.25 -0.29 -27.54
C GLY A 535 29.75 -0.55 -28.97
N ILE A 536 28.44 -0.67 -29.13
CA ILE A 536 27.77 -0.60 -30.44
C ILE A 536 27.36 0.86 -30.63
N ILE A 537 28.04 1.58 -31.52
CA ILE A 537 27.68 2.94 -31.94
C ILE A 537 26.93 2.82 -33.27
N PRO A 538 25.62 3.13 -33.34
CA PRO A 538 24.95 3.28 -34.62
C PRO A 538 25.60 4.44 -35.38
N ARG A 539 25.97 4.22 -36.64
CA ARG A 539 26.61 5.28 -37.45
C ARG A 539 25.69 6.50 -37.54
N PRO A 540 26.23 7.74 -37.58
CA PRO A 540 25.46 8.98 -37.73
C PRO A 540 24.46 8.95 -38.89
N GLU A 541 24.77 8.16 -39.93
CA GLU A 541 23.96 7.88 -41.11
C GLU A 541 22.56 7.29 -40.81
N HIS A 542 22.36 6.71 -39.62
CA HIS A 542 21.08 6.13 -39.18
C HIS A 542 20.20 7.10 -38.37
N TYR A 543 20.63 8.36 -38.18
CA TYR A 543 19.88 9.40 -37.46
C TYR A 543 19.36 10.52 -38.38
N ALA A 544 19.39 10.31 -39.70
CA ALA A 544 18.88 11.23 -40.71
C ALA A 544 17.39 11.02 -40.99
#